data_AF-A0A7X3LET5-F1
#
_entry.id   AF-A0A7X3LET5-F1
#
_cell.length_a   1.000
_cell.length_b   1.000
_cell.length_c   1.000
_cell.angle_alpha   90.00
_cell.angle_beta   90.00
_cell.angle_gamma   90.00
#
_symmetry.space_group_name_H-M   'P 1'
#
loop_
_entity.id
_entity.type
_entity.pdbx_description
1 polymer ?
#
loop_
_entity_poly.entity_id
_entity_poly.type
_entity_poly.pdbx_seq_one_letter_code
_entity_poly.pdbx_strand_id
1 'polypeptide(L)' 'MIYRTSPRADEDIAEAYVAGALRFGEAQAERYQDGLSDAFRRAVIADRCAATHRPRSAIPDDVPDRRLNP' A
#
# COMPACT_ATOMS: atom_id res chain seq x y z
N MET A 1 12.53 1.01 -6.91
CA MET A 1 11.42 1.10 -5.93
C MET A 1 10.16 0.55 -6.54
N ILE A 2 9.41 -0.32 -5.84
CA ILE A 2 8.17 -0.93 -6.37
C ILE A 2 6.90 -0.12 -6.03
N TYR A 3 7.05 0.98 -5.31
CA TYR A 3 5.99 1.91 -4.90
C TYR A 3 6.51 3.35 -4.98
N ARG A 4 5.59 4.30 -4.98
CA ARG A 4 5.88 5.72 -4.87
C ARG A 4 5.42 6.23 -3.50
N THR A 5 6.19 7.11 -2.93
CA THR A 5 5.85 7.90 -1.74
C THR A 5 5.35 9.27 -2.18
N SER A 6 4.53 9.90 -1.34
CA SER A 6 4.22 11.31 -1.51
C SER A 6 5.39 12.15 -0.97
N PRO A 7 5.53 13.42 -1.39
CA PRO A 7 6.56 14.30 -0.84
C PRO A 7 6.54 14.37 0.69
N ARG A 8 5.33 14.42 1.28
CA ARG A 8 5.15 14.41 2.74
C ARG A 8 5.61 13.09 3.38
N ALA A 9 5.35 11.96 2.73
CA ALA A 9 5.84 10.67 3.23
C ALA A 9 7.37 10.60 3.18
N ASP A 10 8.01 11.20 2.17
CA ASP A 10 9.47 11.29 2.12
C ASP A 10 10.03 12.14 3.26
N GLU A 11 9.37 13.26 3.59
CA GLU A 11 9.70 14.10 4.74
C GLU A 11 9.54 13.33 6.06
N ASP A 12 8.41 12.64 6.26
CA ASP A 12 8.13 11.85 7.47
C ASP A 12 9.18 10.73 7.66
N ILE A 13 9.59 10.08 6.56
CA ILE A 13 10.63 9.05 6.57
C ILE A 13 12.00 9.64 6.95
N ALA A 14 12.34 10.80 6.40
CA ALA A 14 13.60 11.48 6.71
C ALA A 14 13.63 11.96 8.18
N GLU A 15 12.53 12.53 8.68
CA GLU A 15 12.40 12.96 10.06
C GLU A 15 12.53 11.77 11.03
N ALA A 16 11.88 10.65 10.74
CA ALA A 16 11.99 9.43 11.53
C ALA A 16 13.43 8.90 11.59
N TYR A 17 14.17 8.95 10.47
CA TYR A 17 15.58 8.58 10.44
C TYR A 17 16.43 9.49 11.33
N VAL A 18 16.29 10.82 11.18
CA VAL A 18 17.05 11.80 11.96
C VAL A 18 16.74 11.68 13.45
N ALA A 19 15.46 11.57 13.82
CA ALA A 19 15.06 11.37 15.20
C ALA A 19 15.62 10.06 15.79
N GLY A 20 15.62 8.98 15.00
CA GLY A 20 16.21 7.70 15.36
C GLY A 20 17.71 7.79 15.57
N ALA A 21 18.43 8.45 14.66
CA ALA A 21 19.88 8.61 14.72
C ALA A 21 20.29 9.44 15.94
N LEU A 22 19.58 10.55 16.21
CA LEU A 22 19.82 11.40 17.38
C LEU A 22 19.57 10.67 18.70
N ARG A 23 18.58 9.77 18.76
CA ARG A 23 18.16 9.12 20.01
C ARG A 23 18.86 7.78 20.28
N PHE A 24 19.18 7.03 19.23
CA PHE A 24 19.65 5.65 19.32
C PHE A 24 20.93 5.36 18.53
N GLY A 25 21.47 6.35 17.82
CA GLY A 25 22.64 6.22 16.94
C GLY A 25 22.29 5.81 15.52
N GLU A 26 23.15 6.19 14.57
CA GLU A 26 22.96 5.99 13.13
C GLU A 26 22.73 4.52 12.77
N ALA A 27 23.54 3.59 13.30
CA ALA A 27 23.38 2.16 13.02
C ALA A 27 21.99 1.62 13.41
N GLN A 28 21.36 2.17 14.45
CA GLN A 28 20.00 1.76 14.83
C GLN A 28 18.95 2.39 13.90
N ALA A 29 19.17 3.63 13.46
CA ALA A 29 18.30 4.31 12.50
C ALA A 29 18.32 3.64 11.12
N GLU A 30 19.49 3.21 10.65
CA GLU A 30 19.65 2.44 9.40
C GLU A 30 18.89 1.11 9.47
N ARG A 31 19.07 0.35 10.56
CA ARG A 31 18.31 -0.90 10.76
C ARG A 31 16.80 -0.68 10.78
N TYR A 32 16.34 0.41 11.37
CA TYR A 32 14.93 0.77 11.37
C TYR A 32 14.44 1.10 9.96
N GLN A 33 15.22 1.88 9.21
CA GLN A 33 14.90 2.27 7.83
C GLN A 33 14.83 1.08 6.87
N ASP A 34 15.71 0.09 7.04
CA ASP A 34 15.66 -1.17 6.30
C ASP A 34 14.38 -1.95 6.61
N GLY A 35 14.01 -2.04 7.89
CA GLY A 35 12.78 -2.69 8.34
C GLY A 35 11.52 -2.01 7.78
N LEU A 36 11.49 -0.68 7.79
CA LEU A 36 10.40 0.13 7.23
C LEU A 36 10.27 -0.11 5.72
N SER A 37 11.40 -0.13 5.01
CA SER A 37 11.44 -0.40 3.58
C SER A 37 10.91 -1.79 3.23
N ASP A 38 11.25 -2.82 4.03
CA ASP A 38 10.74 -4.19 3.84
C ASP A 38 9.24 -4.28 4.11
N ALA A 39 8.76 -3.63 5.18
CA ALA A 39 7.33 -3.59 5.51
C ALA A 39 6.50 -2.96 4.38
N PHE A 40 6.95 -1.83 3.81
CA PHE A 40 6.26 -1.21 2.68
C PHE A 40 6.28 -2.08 1.42
N ARG A 41 7.38 -2.79 1.14
CA ARG A 41 7.40 -3.75 0.01
C ARG A 41 6.36 -4.84 0.20
N ARG A 42 6.28 -5.43 1.39
CA ARG A 42 5.30 -6.49 1.71
C ARG A 42 3.86 -5.99 1.59
N ALA A 43 3.57 -4.78 2.08
CA ALA A 43 2.25 -4.18 1.97
C ALA A 43 1.82 -4.01 0.50
N VAL A 44 2.72 -3.52 -0.35
CA VAL A 44 2.45 -3.33 -1.79
C VAL A 44 2.25 -4.65 -2.51
N ILE A 45 3.04 -5.68 -2.17
CA ILE A 45 2.89 -7.01 -2.73
C ILE A 45 1.53 -7.61 -2.32
N ALA A 46 1.18 -7.51 -1.03
CA ALA A 46 -0.09 -8.01 -0.51
C ALA A 46 -1.30 -7.30 -1.17
N ASP A 47 -1.24 -5.97 -1.30
CA ASP A 47 -2.28 -5.18 -1.97
C ASP A 47 -2.45 -5.60 -3.44
N ARG A 48 -1.34 -5.77 -4.17
CA ARG A 48 -1.38 -6.27 -5.55
C ARG A 48 -2.02 -7.66 -5.63
N CYS A 49 -1.65 -8.58 -4.75
CA CYS A 49 -2.26 -9.92 -4.72
C CYS A 49 -3.76 -9.86 -4.41
N ALA A 50 -4.19 -8.99 -3.50
CA ALA A 50 -5.60 -8.78 -3.18
C ALA A 50 -6.37 -8.16 -4.35
N ALA A 51 -5.78 -7.20 -5.07
CA ALA A 51 -6.38 -6.59 -6.25
C ALA A 51 -6.61 -7.60 -7.39
N THR A 52 -5.69 -8.55 -7.59
CA THR A 52 -5.85 -9.63 -8.59
C THR A 52 -6.97 -10.62 -8.21
N HIS A 53 -7.30 -10.74 -6.92
CA HIS A 53 -8.31 -11.66 -6.42
C HIS A 53 -9.71 -11.06 -6.28
N ARG A 54 -9.91 -9.77 -6.58
CA ARG A 54 -11.26 -9.18 -6.61
C ARG A 54 -12.02 -9.81 -7.79
N PRO A 55 -13.05 -10.64 -7.57
CA PRO A 55 -13.85 -11.13 -8.68
C PRO A 55 -14.44 -9.91 -9.37
N ARG A 56 -14.14 -9.75 -10.67
CA ARG A 56 -14.88 -8.84 -11.55
C ARG A 56 -16.34 -9.18 -11.32
N SER A 57 -17.11 -8.23 -10.79
CA SER A 57 -18.49 -8.47 -10.37
C SER A 57 -19.22 -9.20 -11.48
N ALA A 58 -19.58 -10.45 -11.24
CA ALA A 58 -20.59 -11.14 -12.01
C ALA A 58 -21.91 -10.45 -11.69
N ILE A 59 -22.15 -9.30 -12.32
CA ILE A 59 -23.51 -8.87 -12.60
C ILE A 59 -23.92 -9.76 -13.77
N PRO A 60 -24.82 -10.74 -13.61
CA PRO A 60 -25.33 -11.45 -14.76
C PRO A 60 -26.08 -10.44 -15.64
N ASP A 61 -25.74 -10.41 -16.93
CA ASP A 61 -26.37 -9.54 -17.94
C ASP A 61 -27.86 -9.82 -18.17
N ASP A 62 -28.46 -10.78 -17.45
CA ASP A 62 -29.86 -11.16 -17.54
C ASP A 62 -30.67 -10.65 -16.35
N VAL A 63 -31.03 -9.37 -16.38
CA VAL A 63 -32.29 -8.92 -15.75
C VAL A 63 -33.30 -8.81 -16.88
N PRO A 64 -34.19 -9.80 -17.08
CA PRO A 64 -35.20 -9.70 -18.12
C PRO A 64 -36.14 -8.54 -17.78
N ASP A 65 -36.27 -7.62 -18.73
CA ASP A 65 -37.11 -6.44 -18.67
C ASP A 65 -38.58 -6.84 -18.50
N ARG A 66 -39.04 -6.93 -17.24
CA ARG A 66 -40.44 -7.20 -16.90
C ARG A 66 -41.30 -5.93 -16.97
N ARG A 67 -41.17 -5.17 -18.05
CA ARG A 67 -42.10 -4.09 -18.39
C ARG A 67 -42.72 -4.30 -19.77
N LEU A 68 -43.37 -5.43 -19.95
CA LEU A 68 -44.45 -5.57 -20.91
C LEU A 68 -45.59 -6.33 -20.23
N ASN A 69 -46.62 -5.58 -19.83
CA ASN A 69 -47.98 -6.08 -19.88
C ASN A 69 -48.87 -4.91 -20.34
N PRO A 70 -49.72 -5.13 -21.37
CA PRO A 70 -50.55 -4.10 -21.99
C PRO A 70 -51.69 -3.61 -21.09
#